data_AF-A0A919T1H5-F1
#
_entry.id   AF-A0A919T1H5-F1
#
_cell.length_a   1.000
_cell.length_b   1.000
_cell.length_c   1.000
_cell.angle_alpha   90.00
_cell.angle_beta   90.00
_cell.angle_gamma   90.00
#
_symmetry.space_group_name_H-M   'P 1'
#
loop_
_entity.id
_entity.type
_entity.pdbx_description
1 polymer ?
#
loop_
_entity_poly.entity_id
_entity_poly.type
_entity_poly.pdbx_seq_one_letter_code
_entity_poly.pdbx_strand_id
1 'polypeptide(L)'
;MSKSRRGLLAAGLATAVVGATGVVWTLNASAAETPAPSTVAESASADAVAPVNEATAVPPKLLPWGDRPTELTQAEAGADSEEVADAGADAAPADTSGSLLPEAEYAPKGRISEDSTLRKGYTSVVPPAPPAAGKATAKAKAGAVYYLYAQGQQEGDTDGTWANLSIAKPELKQGDYHTLTEIAVQTTNGDHVVELGWNVDRTVNGDSDPHLFVFYWKDGVATCYNACGWTQYSSSMKPGDTLPAGVAKRMGIQHSDGNWWVAYDSEWIGYFPDSLWEGRFTRGEYTQWFGEVAANNQNPCTQMGNGLGPTSGTAARVGSISMTNGPEPKPALTNTTYRYNFKWLSDRTFRFGGPVDDPETDSDNC
;
A
#
# COMPACT_ATOMS: atom_id res chain seq x y z
N MET A 1 5.33 -30.89 -68.49
CA MET A 1 4.80 -32.22 -68.12
C MET A 1 4.09 -32.06 -66.77
N SER A 2 2.78 -31.79 -66.79
CA SER A 2 1.66 -32.72 -66.44
C SER A 2 1.46 -32.87 -64.92
N LYS A 3 0.61 -32.04 -64.31
CA LYS A 3 -0.81 -32.28 -63.91
C LYS A 3 -1.00 -33.12 -62.62
N SER A 4 -1.53 -32.43 -61.60
CA SER A 4 -2.67 -32.76 -60.72
C SER A 4 -3.11 -34.24 -60.56
N ARG A 5 -3.33 -34.68 -59.30
CA ARG A 5 -4.64 -35.17 -58.81
C ARG A 5 -4.66 -35.64 -57.33
N ARG A 6 -5.79 -35.29 -56.69
CA ARG A 6 -6.65 -36.05 -55.75
C ARG A 6 -6.31 -36.17 -54.25
N GLY A 7 -7.33 -35.79 -53.46
CA GLY A 7 -7.64 -36.30 -52.12
C GLY A 7 -8.85 -35.57 -51.51
N LEU A 8 -10.05 -36.13 -51.66
CA LEU A 8 -11.33 -35.70 -51.06
C LEU A 8 -11.89 -36.92 -50.30
N LEU A 9 -12.46 -36.71 -49.10
CA LEU A 9 -13.49 -37.51 -48.39
C LEU A 9 -13.73 -36.78 -47.04
N ALA A 10 -14.82 -36.06 -46.79
CA ALA A 10 -16.23 -36.46 -46.61
C ALA A 10 -16.46 -37.33 -45.36
N ALA A 11 -17.16 -36.76 -44.37
CA ALA A 11 -18.01 -37.48 -43.43
C ALA A 11 -19.21 -36.58 -43.10
N GLY A 12 -20.39 -37.02 -43.53
CA GLY A 12 -21.65 -36.29 -43.44
C GLY A 12 -22.32 -36.45 -42.08
N LEU A 13 -23.06 -35.41 -41.70
CA LEU A 13 -24.06 -35.43 -40.64
C LEU A 13 -25.26 -36.30 -41.06
N ALA A 14 -25.73 -37.14 -40.14
CA ALA A 14 -27.05 -37.72 -40.19
C ALA A 14 -27.94 -37.01 -39.14
N THR A 15 -29.00 -36.37 -39.62
CA THR A 15 -30.11 -35.84 -38.83
C THR A 15 -31.07 -36.96 -38.42
N ALA A 16 -31.50 -36.95 -37.16
CA ALA A 16 -32.72 -37.60 -36.72
C ALA A 16 -33.57 -36.58 -35.94
N VAL A 17 -34.79 -36.33 -36.40
CA VAL A 17 -35.82 -35.52 -35.75
C VAL A 17 -36.99 -36.43 -35.41
N VAL A 18 -37.42 -36.40 -34.14
CA VAL A 18 -38.74 -36.86 -33.67
C VAL A 18 -39.12 -35.90 -32.54
N GLY A 19 -40.07 -34.99 -32.74
CA GLY A 19 -41.49 -35.13 -32.36
C GLY A 19 -41.72 -34.55 -30.94
N ALA A 20 -42.03 -33.26 -30.80
CA ALA A 20 -43.37 -32.64 -30.80
C ALA A 20 -44.18 -32.84 -29.49
N THR A 21 -44.32 -31.75 -28.71
CA THR A 21 -45.56 -31.31 -28.04
C THR A 21 -45.42 -29.82 -27.73
N GLY A 22 -46.44 -29.02 -28.08
CA GLY A 22 -46.48 -27.58 -27.84
C GLY A 22 -47.52 -27.21 -26.78
N VAL A 23 -47.46 -25.96 -26.31
CA VAL A 23 -48.63 -25.16 -25.88
C VAL A 23 -48.35 -23.69 -26.21
N VAL A 24 -49.37 -23.05 -26.81
CA VAL A 24 -49.47 -21.68 -27.34
C VAL A 24 -50.03 -20.74 -26.26
N TRP A 25 -49.79 -19.42 -26.28
CA TRP A 25 -50.75 -18.31 -26.61
C TRP A 25 -50.12 -17.01 -26.07
N THR A 26 -50.24 -15.79 -26.61
CA THR A 26 -51.01 -15.14 -27.70
C THR A 26 -50.27 -13.84 -28.00
N LEU A 27 -49.95 -13.54 -29.26
CA LEU A 27 -49.58 -12.17 -29.68
C LEU A 27 -50.72 -11.65 -30.54
N ASN A 28 -51.35 -10.56 -30.09
CA ASN A 28 -52.27 -9.77 -30.92
C ASN A 28 -51.43 -8.97 -31.93
N ALA A 29 -51.72 -9.18 -33.21
CA ALA A 29 -51.27 -8.36 -34.31
C ALA A 29 -52.43 -7.46 -34.76
N SER A 30 -52.16 -6.18 -34.99
CA SER A 30 -52.88 -5.43 -36.02
C SER A 30 -51.99 -4.34 -36.63
N ALA A 31 -51.83 -4.47 -37.96
CA ALA A 31 -51.59 -3.48 -39.02
C ALA A 31 -50.75 -2.22 -38.70
N ALA A 32 -49.53 -2.06 -39.21
CA ALA A 32 -49.11 -1.76 -40.60
C ALA A 32 -49.15 -0.25 -40.97
N GLU A 33 -47.96 0.36 -41.10
CA GLU A 33 -47.59 1.24 -42.22
C GLU A 33 -46.06 1.44 -42.28
N THR A 34 -45.47 1.29 -43.47
CA THR A 34 -44.04 1.56 -43.82
C THR A 34 -44.12 2.44 -45.08
N PRO A 35 -43.38 3.57 -45.26
CA PRO A 35 -41.90 3.62 -45.38
C PRO A 35 -41.26 4.94 -44.86
N ALA A 36 -39.96 5.25 -44.86
CA ALA A 36 -38.80 4.92 -45.70
C ALA A 36 -37.47 5.14 -44.91
N PRO A 37 -36.29 4.77 -45.44
CA PRO A 37 -35.06 4.63 -44.66
C PRO A 37 -34.27 5.94 -44.56
N SER A 38 -33.67 6.23 -43.41
CA SER A 38 -32.64 7.28 -43.28
C SER A 38 -31.74 7.03 -42.07
N THR A 39 -30.46 6.81 -42.36
CA THR A 39 -29.26 7.07 -41.54
C THR A 39 -29.18 6.43 -40.14
N VAL A 40 -28.33 5.42 -40.05
CA VAL A 40 -27.77 4.89 -38.80
C VAL A 40 -26.91 5.99 -38.16
N ALA A 41 -27.33 6.46 -36.98
CA ALA A 41 -26.46 7.12 -36.02
C ALA A 41 -26.49 6.27 -34.74
N GLU A 42 -25.38 5.58 -34.51
CA GLU A 42 -25.09 4.82 -33.31
C GLU A 42 -24.95 5.81 -32.14
N SER A 43 -25.85 5.74 -31.16
CA SER A 43 -25.68 6.42 -29.87
C SER A 43 -25.68 5.37 -28.77
N ALA A 44 -24.50 5.18 -28.18
CA ALA A 44 -24.30 4.45 -26.96
C ALA A 44 -24.99 5.22 -25.82
N SER A 45 -26.02 4.63 -25.22
CA SER A 45 -26.53 5.11 -23.94
C SER A 45 -25.71 4.46 -22.83
N ALA A 46 -24.74 5.22 -22.31
CA ALA A 46 -24.15 4.97 -21.02
C ALA A 46 -25.22 5.18 -19.94
N ASP A 47 -25.48 4.15 -19.13
CA ASP A 47 -26.15 4.32 -17.84
C ASP A 47 -25.21 5.09 -16.92
N ALA A 48 -25.33 6.42 -16.95
CA ALA A 48 -24.73 7.29 -15.95
C ALA A 48 -25.56 7.17 -14.66
N VAL A 49 -25.03 6.42 -13.70
CA VAL A 49 -25.47 6.47 -12.31
C VAL A 49 -25.24 7.91 -11.82
N ALA A 50 -26.32 8.61 -11.47
CA ALA A 50 -26.25 9.93 -10.88
C ALA A 50 -25.45 9.88 -9.56
N PRO A 51 -24.60 10.87 -9.26
CA PRO A 51 -23.81 10.87 -8.04
C PRO A 51 -24.76 11.03 -6.85
N VAL A 52 -24.77 10.02 -5.98
CA VAL A 52 -25.31 10.18 -4.63
C VAL A 52 -24.39 11.18 -3.95
N ASN A 53 -24.93 12.31 -3.53
CA ASN A 53 -24.20 13.33 -2.81
C ASN A 53 -23.90 12.78 -1.40
N GLU A 54 -22.87 11.94 -1.29
CA GLU A 54 -22.38 11.47 0.01
C GLU A 54 -21.86 12.70 0.76
N ALA A 55 -22.47 12.99 1.92
CA ALA A 55 -21.94 14.00 2.81
C ALA A 55 -20.49 13.62 3.14
N THR A 56 -19.55 14.54 2.92
CA THR A 56 -18.13 14.33 3.21
C THR A 56 -17.98 13.81 4.64
N ALA A 57 -17.34 12.65 4.80
CA ALA A 57 -17.09 12.09 6.11
C ALA A 57 -16.34 13.11 6.99
N VAL A 58 -16.67 13.15 8.28
CA VAL A 58 -16.09 14.11 9.22
C VAL A 58 -15.16 13.34 10.15
N PRO A 59 -13.85 13.69 10.22
CA PRO A 59 -12.93 13.01 11.11
C PRO A 59 -13.20 13.37 12.58
N PRO A 60 -12.63 12.60 13.52
CA PRO A 60 -12.61 12.98 14.93
C PRO A 60 -12.05 14.39 15.14
N LYS A 61 -12.63 15.12 16.10
CA LYS A 61 -12.22 16.50 16.43
C LYS A 61 -10.79 16.62 16.95
N LEU A 62 -10.24 15.53 17.47
CA LEU A 62 -8.89 15.43 18.00
C LEU A 62 -8.17 14.32 17.25
N LEU A 63 -6.88 14.53 17.01
CA LEU A 63 -5.97 13.52 16.48
C LEU A 63 -5.80 12.37 17.49
N PRO A 64 -5.27 11.20 17.08
CA PRO A 64 -5.10 10.05 17.98
C PRO A 64 -4.26 10.33 19.25
N TRP A 65 -3.37 11.33 19.18
CA TRP A 65 -2.54 11.80 20.29
C TRP A 65 -3.16 12.97 21.08
N GLY A 66 -4.41 13.36 20.79
CA GLY A 66 -5.20 14.31 21.58
C GLY A 66 -5.12 15.78 21.16
N ASP A 67 -4.29 16.11 20.18
CA ASP A 67 -4.17 17.48 19.66
C ASP A 67 -5.32 17.83 18.72
N ARG A 68 -5.62 19.12 18.56
CA ARG A 68 -6.53 19.60 17.51
C ARG A 68 -5.79 19.64 16.17
N PRO A 69 -6.43 19.20 15.06
CA PRO A 69 -5.81 19.30 13.76
C PRO A 69 -5.47 20.74 13.36
N THR A 70 -4.31 20.90 12.72
CA THR A 70 -3.87 22.11 12.04
C THR A 70 -3.31 21.72 10.69
N GLU A 71 -3.49 22.60 9.70
CA GLU A 71 -3.01 22.39 8.34
C GLU A 71 -1.50 22.17 8.31
N LEU A 72 -1.06 21.19 7.52
CA LEU A 72 0.34 20.91 7.28
C LEU A 72 0.99 21.99 6.40
N THR A 73 2.29 22.17 6.60
CA THR A 73 3.12 23.04 5.77
C THR A 73 3.68 22.27 4.58
N GLN A 74 3.57 22.85 3.38
CA GLN A 74 4.08 22.26 2.14
C GLN A 74 5.34 23.00 1.66
N ALA A 75 6.34 22.24 1.19
CA ALA A 75 7.40 22.80 0.36
C ALA A 75 6.94 22.87 -1.12
N GLU A 76 7.82 23.36 -1.98
CA GLU A 76 7.56 23.41 -3.43
C GLU A 76 7.32 22.00 -4.01
N ALA A 77 6.43 21.92 -4.99
CA ALA A 77 6.14 20.65 -5.66
C ALA A 77 7.38 20.10 -6.38
N GLY A 78 7.65 18.81 -6.20
CA GLY A 78 8.83 18.11 -6.71
C GLY A 78 10.10 18.31 -5.89
N ALA A 79 10.01 18.97 -4.72
CA ALA A 79 11.14 19.09 -3.80
C ALA A 79 11.55 17.72 -3.24
N ASP A 80 12.85 17.46 -3.20
CA ASP A 80 13.38 16.24 -2.58
C ASP A 80 13.36 16.33 -1.03
N SER A 81 13.61 15.21 -0.35
CA SER A 81 13.48 15.16 1.12
C SER A 81 14.46 16.04 1.90
N GLU A 82 15.59 16.45 1.29
CA GLU A 82 16.50 17.42 1.89
C GLU A 82 15.91 18.83 1.75
N GLU A 83 15.39 19.17 0.56
CA GLU A 83 14.72 20.44 0.31
C GLU A 83 13.46 20.64 1.17
N VAL A 84 12.66 19.58 1.37
CA VAL A 84 11.50 19.63 2.29
C VAL A 84 11.95 19.90 3.72
N ALA A 85 13.02 19.24 4.17
CA ALA A 85 13.57 19.42 5.52
C ALA A 85 14.15 20.83 5.72
N ASP A 86 14.90 21.34 4.74
CA ASP A 86 15.50 22.68 4.77
C ASP A 86 14.45 23.80 4.76
N ALA A 87 13.32 23.58 4.08
CA ALA A 87 12.17 24.47 4.12
C ALA A 87 11.45 24.45 5.49
N GLY A 88 11.74 23.47 6.35
CA GLY A 88 11.00 23.23 7.58
C GLY A 88 9.55 22.81 7.33
N ALA A 89 9.27 22.26 6.15
CA ALA A 89 7.94 21.82 5.75
C ALA A 89 7.65 20.39 6.22
N ASP A 90 6.38 20.00 6.21
CA ASP A 90 5.94 18.67 6.61
C ASP A 90 5.97 17.65 5.46
N ALA A 91 5.82 18.14 4.23
CA ALA A 91 5.83 17.37 3.00
C ALA A 91 6.00 18.26 1.76
N ALA A 92 6.17 17.64 0.59
CA ALA A 92 6.02 18.27 -0.71
C ALA A 92 5.17 17.41 -1.64
N PRO A 93 4.31 18.01 -2.48
CA PRO A 93 3.70 17.29 -3.59
C PRO A 93 4.77 16.64 -4.45
N ALA A 94 4.70 15.32 -4.66
CA ALA A 94 5.72 14.62 -5.46
C ALA A 94 5.70 15.01 -6.95
N ASP A 95 4.59 15.57 -7.42
CA ASP A 95 4.39 16.00 -8.80
C ASP A 95 3.90 17.45 -8.87
N THR A 96 4.13 18.10 -10.01
CA THR A 96 3.71 19.49 -10.24
C THR A 96 2.30 19.60 -10.86
N SER A 97 1.49 18.55 -10.85
CA SER A 97 0.16 18.56 -11.47
C SER A 97 -0.88 19.34 -10.65
N GLY A 98 -0.64 19.48 -9.34
CA GLY A 98 -1.60 20.03 -8.39
C GLY A 98 -2.75 19.07 -8.05
N SER A 99 -2.69 17.81 -8.50
CA SER A 99 -3.67 16.79 -8.13
C SER A 99 -3.54 16.42 -6.65
N LEU A 100 -4.66 16.36 -5.94
CA LEU A 100 -4.76 15.79 -4.58
C LEU A 100 -5.13 14.31 -4.58
N LEU A 101 -5.40 13.74 -5.75
CA LEU A 101 -5.73 12.32 -5.87
C LEU A 101 -4.43 11.51 -6.02
N PRO A 102 -4.18 10.52 -5.13
CA PRO A 102 -3.06 9.61 -5.29
C PRO A 102 -3.28 8.67 -6.48
N GLU A 103 -2.18 8.16 -7.02
CA GLU A 103 -2.19 7.15 -8.09
C GLU A 103 -2.02 5.73 -7.51
N ALA A 104 -2.64 4.76 -8.16
CA ALA A 104 -2.60 3.36 -7.74
C ALA A 104 -1.31 2.70 -8.21
N GLU A 105 -0.46 2.28 -7.27
CA GLU A 105 0.84 1.69 -7.58
C GLU A 105 1.02 0.29 -7.02
N TYR A 106 1.73 -0.56 -7.79
CA TYR A 106 1.85 -1.99 -7.51
C TYR A 106 3.31 -2.41 -7.42
N ALA A 107 3.74 -2.71 -6.19
CA ALA A 107 5.04 -3.29 -5.89
C ALA A 107 4.87 -4.41 -4.84
N PRO A 108 5.88 -5.27 -4.63
CA PRO A 108 5.82 -6.26 -3.56
C PRO A 108 5.52 -5.61 -2.21
N LYS A 109 4.62 -6.22 -1.43
CA LYS A 109 4.35 -5.87 -0.04
C LYS A 109 4.32 -7.14 0.77
N GLY A 110 5.04 -7.16 1.88
CA GLY A 110 5.07 -8.30 2.76
C GLY A 110 3.84 -8.36 3.66
N ARG A 111 3.37 -9.58 3.93
CA ARG A 111 2.36 -9.85 4.96
C ARG A 111 3.06 -10.50 6.14
N ILE A 112 3.20 -9.75 7.23
CA ILE A 112 3.77 -10.28 8.47
C ILE A 112 2.86 -11.37 9.05
N SER A 113 3.47 -12.42 9.60
CA SER A 113 2.85 -13.25 10.65
C SER A 113 3.52 -12.97 11.98
N GLU A 114 2.83 -13.33 13.05
CA GLU A 114 3.31 -13.20 14.43
C GLU A 114 4.66 -13.91 14.68
N ASP A 115 5.07 -14.84 13.81
CA ASP A 115 6.31 -15.59 13.91
C ASP A 115 7.54 -14.86 13.31
N SER A 116 8.73 -15.19 13.82
CA SER A 116 10.01 -14.67 13.33
C SER A 116 10.48 -15.34 12.03
N THR A 117 9.57 -15.97 11.28
CA THR A 117 9.93 -16.77 10.10
C THR A 117 10.17 -15.84 8.92
N LEU A 118 11.34 -15.94 8.29
CA LEU A 118 11.60 -15.22 7.04
C LEU A 118 10.65 -15.70 5.95
N ARG A 119 9.81 -14.78 5.45
CA ARG A 119 8.85 -15.06 4.39
C ARG A 119 9.40 -14.74 3.02
N LYS A 120 8.96 -15.52 2.04
CA LYS A 120 9.27 -15.33 0.62
C LYS A 120 7.99 -15.23 -0.20
N GLY A 121 7.94 -14.23 -1.07
CA GLY A 121 6.96 -14.08 -2.14
C GLY A 121 7.56 -14.28 -3.53
N TYR A 122 6.73 -14.10 -4.55
CA TYR A 122 7.15 -14.05 -5.94
C TYR A 122 6.52 -12.85 -6.61
N THR A 123 7.28 -12.14 -7.44
CA THR A 123 6.78 -10.98 -8.18
C THR A 123 7.33 -10.97 -9.60
N SER A 124 6.52 -10.48 -10.54
CA SER A 124 6.99 -10.10 -11.88
C SER A 124 7.45 -8.65 -11.95
N VAL A 125 7.34 -7.88 -10.87
CA VAL A 125 7.88 -6.52 -10.81
C VAL A 125 9.41 -6.61 -10.80
N VAL A 126 10.05 -5.80 -11.65
CA VAL A 126 11.50 -5.58 -11.60
C VAL A 126 11.73 -4.15 -11.15
N PRO A 127 12.39 -3.94 -10.01
CA PRO A 127 12.74 -2.60 -9.55
C PRO A 127 13.54 -1.86 -10.62
N PRO A 128 13.22 -0.60 -10.91
CA PRO A 128 14.02 0.18 -11.83
C PRO A 128 15.43 0.39 -11.28
N ALA A 129 16.40 0.51 -12.19
CA ALA A 129 17.74 0.92 -11.80
C ALA A 129 17.72 2.36 -11.26
N PRO A 130 18.59 2.73 -10.30
CA PRO A 130 18.74 4.11 -9.85
C PRO A 130 18.98 5.06 -11.04
N PRO A 131 18.61 6.36 -10.96
CA PRO A 131 18.75 7.30 -12.07
C PRO A 131 20.19 7.48 -12.56
N ALA A 132 20.62 6.63 -13.49
CA ALA A 132 21.67 6.88 -14.48
C ALA A 132 21.39 6.01 -15.72
N ALA A 133 21.03 6.70 -16.82
CA ALA A 133 20.89 6.21 -18.20
C ALA A 133 19.79 5.17 -18.47
N GLY A 134 18.80 5.61 -19.24
CA GLY A 134 17.67 4.80 -19.67
C GLY A 134 18.00 3.63 -20.60
N LYS A 135 17.07 2.68 -20.61
CA LYS A 135 16.43 2.05 -21.77
C LYS A 135 15.39 1.07 -21.22
N ALA A 136 14.24 0.98 -21.88
CA ALA A 136 13.16 0.07 -21.53
C ALA A 136 13.68 -1.38 -21.40
N THR A 137 13.46 -1.99 -20.24
CA THR A 137 13.85 -3.37 -19.94
C THR A 137 12.73 -4.35 -20.31
N ALA A 138 13.14 -5.52 -20.85
CA ALA A 138 12.26 -6.61 -21.27
C ALA A 138 11.32 -7.10 -20.14
N LYS A 139 10.21 -7.77 -20.52
CA LYS A 139 9.29 -8.42 -19.57
C LYS A 139 10.07 -9.29 -18.58
N ALA A 140 10.00 -8.90 -17.32
CA ALA A 140 10.62 -9.56 -16.19
C ALA A 140 10.14 -11.01 -16.02
N LYS A 141 11.06 -11.91 -15.67
CA LYS A 141 10.71 -13.23 -15.12
C LYS A 141 10.42 -13.07 -13.63
N ALA A 142 9.50 -13.89 -13.10
CA ALA A 142 9.18 -13.88 -11.68
C ALA A 142 10.43 -14.11 -10.82
N GLY A 143 10.73 -13.16 -9.93
CA GLY A 143 11.82 -13.22 -8.97
C GLY A 143 11.31 -13.57 -7.57
N ALA A 144 12.17 -14.18 -6.76
CA ALA A 144 11.91 -14.35 -5.33
C ALA A 144 12.02 -12.98 -4.63
N VAL A 145 11.05 -12.67 -3.77
CA VAL A 145 11.10 -11.52 -2.87
C VAL A 145 11.19 -12.04 -1.45
N TYR A 146 12.10 -11.50 -0.64
CA TYR A 146 12.23 -11.80 0.78
C TYR A 146 11.82 -10.56 1.57
N TYR A 147 10.98 -10.76 2.59
CA TYR A 147 10.50 -9.68 3.45
C TYR A 147 11.15 -9.80 4.82
N LEU A 148 12.01 -8.82 5.14
CA LEU A 148 12.81 -8.80 6.35
C LEU A 148 12.31 -7.72 7.30
N TYR A 149 12.16 -8.07 8.58
CA TYR A 149 11.43 -7.26 9.54
C TYR A 149 12.23 -7.00 10.80
N ALA A 150 12.06 -5.81 11.37
CA ALA A 150 12.28 -5.52 12.78
C ALA A 150 11.03 -4.81 13.31
N GLN A 151 10.28 -5.47 14.19
CA GLN A 151 8.93 -5.06 14.54
C GLN A 151 8.65 -5.10 16.03
N GLY A 152 7.74 -4.22 16.47
CA GLY A 152 6.94 -4.39 17.67
C GLY A 152 5.50 -4.75 17.29
N GLN A 153 4.90 -5.66 18.05
CA GLN A 153 3.55 -6.16 17.78
C GLN A 153 2.76 -6.39 19.08
N GLN A 154 1.45 -6.18 19.04
CA GLN A 154 0.58 -6.36 20.19
C GLN A 154 -0.87 -6.68 19.80
N GLU A 155 -1.42 -7.72 20.42
CA GLU A 155 -2.86 -8.03 20.44
C GLU A 155 -3.62 -7.09 21.39
N GLY A 156 -4.84 -6.75 20.99
CA GLY A 156 -5.81 -6.07 21.83
C GLY A 156 -6.83 -5.26 21.05
N ASP A 157 -8.08 -5.38 21.48
CA ASP A 157 -9.20 -4.57 21.00
C ASP A 157 -8.90 -3.08 21.10
N THR A 158 -8.89 -2.38 19.95
CA THR A 158 -8.53 -0.96 19.86
C THR A 158 -9.29 -0.26 18.73
N ASP A 159 -9.55 1.04 18.88
CA ASP A 159 -10.00 1.87 17.76
C ASP A 159 -8.84 2.23 16.84
N GLY A 160 -7.59 1.96 17.21
CA GLY A 160 -6.47 2.13 16.31
C GLY A 160 -5.13 2.23 17.02
N THR A 161 -4.15 2.80 16.34
CA THR A 161 -2.78 2.92 16.85
C THR A 161 -2.10 4.17 16.35
N TRP A 162 -1.14 4.68 17.12
CA TRP A 162 -0.24 5.73 16.63
C TRP A 162 1.14 5.60 17.24
N ALA A 163 2.13 6.17 16.55
CA ALA A 163 3.50 6.28 17.02
C ALA A 163 4.19 7.49 16.39
N ASN A 164 5.32 7.89 16.98
CA ASN A 164 6.26 8.82 16.37
C ASN A 164 7.33 8.01 15.60
N LEU A 165 7.34 8.13 14.28
CA LEU A 165 8.25 7.38 13.42
C LEU A 165 9.39 8.29 12.97
N SER A 166 10.62 7.80 13.07
CA SER A 166 11.76 8.44 12.40
C SER A 166 11.59 8.32 10.89
N ILE A 167 11.76 9.41 10.15
CA ILE A 167 11.78 9.44 8.69
C ILE A 167 13.22 9.66 8.25
N ALA A 168 13.70 8.84 7.34
CA ALA A 168 15.08 8.88 6.84
C ALA A 168 15.11 8.58 5.34
N LYS A 169 16.28 8.77 4.72
CA LYS A 169 16.56 8.41 3.33
C LYS A 169 17.54 7.22 3.29
N PRO A 170 17.11 6.01 3.71
CA PRO A 170 17.96 4.83 3.67
C PRO A 170 18.40 4.48 2.24
N GLU A 171 19.61 3.92 2.12
CA GLU A 171 20.07 3.36 0.86
C GLU A 171 19.29 2.08 0.49
N LEU A 172 18.42 2.17 -0.51
CA LEU A 172 17.81 1.02 -1.18
C LEU A 172 18.77 0.44 -2.22
N LYS A 173 19.28 -0.78 -2.04
CA LYS A 173 20.23 -1.37 -2.98
C LYS A 173 19.59 -1.66 -4.33
N GLN A 174 20.42 -1.66 -5.38
CA GLN A 174 19.95 -1.93 -6.73
C GLN A 174 19.36 -3.34 -6.83
N GLY A 175 18.16 -3.43 -7.40
CA GLY A 175 17.45 -4.69 -7.61
C GLY A 175 16.69 -5.21 -6.39
N ASP A 176 16.78 -4.54 -5.24
CA ASP A 176 15.83 -4.68 -4.14
C ASP A 176 14.61 -3.79 -4.39
N TYR A 177 13.52 -4.05 -3.68
CA TYR A 177 12.19 -3.52 -4.00
C TYR A 177 11.88 -2.27 -3.18
N HIS A 178 11.88 -2.40 -1.85
CA HIS A 178 11.64 -1.27 -0.96
C HIS A 178 12.31 -1.42 0.40
N THR A 179 12.40 -0.30 1.09
CA THR A 179 12.52 -0.24 2.54
C THR A 179 11.49 0.73 3.08
N LEU A 180 10.88 0.40 4.22
CA LEU A 180 9.82 1.21 4.82
C LEU A 180 9.89 1.21 6.35
N THR A 181 9.19 2.17 6.94
CA THR A 181 8.76 2.14 8.34
C THR A 181 7.27 2.44 8.40
N GLU A 182 6.50 1.60 9.11
CA GLU A 182 5.04 1.73 9.14
C GLU A 182 4.43 1.33 10.49
N ILE A 183 3.16 1.71 10.62
CA ILE A 183 2.23 1.21 11.63
C ILE A 183 1.09 0.47 10.95
N ALA A 184 0.54 -0.53 11.62
CA ALA A 184 -0.60 -1.29 11.12
C ALA A 184 -1.64 -1.55 12.22
N VAL A 185 -2.91 -1.58 11.81
CA VAL A 185 -4.03 -2.10 12.60
C VAL A 185 -4.68 -3.21 11.80
N GLN A 186 -4.95 -4.35 12.44
CA GLN A 186 -5.50 -5.51 11.75
C GLN A 186 -6.41 -6.37 12.64
N THR A 187 -7.14 -7.29 12.01
CA THR A 187 -7.77 -8.43 12.67
C THR A 187 -6.70 -9.43 13.13
N THR A 188 -6.97 -10.24 14.15
CA THR A 188 -5.96 -11.19 14.69
C THR A 188 -5.47 -12.18 13.64
N ASN A 189 -6.34 -12.59 12.70
CA ASN A 189 -5.93 -13.48 11.60
C ASN A 189 -5.11 -12.77 10.48
N GLY A 190 -4.99 -11.44 10.53
CA GLY A 190 -4.29 -10.60 9.54
C GLY A 190 -5.00 -10.52 8.18
N ASP A 191 -6.29 -10.87 8.11
CA ASP A 191 -7.04 -10.84 6.85
C ASP A 191 -7.44 -9.43 6.44
N HIS A 192 -7.64 -8.56 7.43
CA HIS A 192 -8.01 -7.16 7.23
C HIS A 192 -6.98 -6.30 7.92
N VAL A 193 -6.37 -5.38 7.17
CA VAL A 193 -5.27 -4.56 7.66
C VAL A 193 -5.41 -3.18 7.05
N VAL A 194 -5.16 -2.14 7.85
CA VAL A 194 -4.85 -0.78 7.39
C VAL A 194 -3.43 -0.46 7.81
N GLU A 195 -2.63 0.05 6.88
CA GLU A 195 -1.22 0.38 7.06
C GLU A 195 -0.97 1.84 6.68
N LEU A 196 -0.11 2.50 7.46
CA LEU A 196 0.36 3.87 7.25
C LEU A 196 1.85 3.91 7.55
N GLY A 197 2.63 4.51 6.66
CA GLY A 197 4.05 4.68 6.89
C GLY A 197 4.73 5.58 5.88
N TRP A 198 6.04 5.44 5.81
CA TRP A 198 6.83 5.97 4.71
C TRP A 198 7.68 4.86 4.09
N ASN A 199 7.93 4.95 2.80
CA ASN A 199 8.80 4.03 2.08
C ASN A 199 9.80 4.76 1.18
N VAL A 200 10.91 4.08 0.90
CA VAL A 200 11.75 4.34 -0.27
C VAL A 200 11.53 3.15 -1.20
N ASP A 201 10.80 3.39 -2.29
CA ASP A 201 10.47 2.39 -3.31
C ASP A 201 10.52 3.05 -4.69
N ARG A 202 11.49 2.67 -5.52
CA ARG A 202 11.66 3.26 -6.85
C ARG A 202 10.59 2.85 -7.84
N THR A 203 9.89 1.74 -7.59
CA THR A 203 8.76 1.31 -8.41
C THR A 203 7.51 2.12 -8.09
N VAL A 204 7.25 2.38 -6.80
CA VAL A 204 6.06 3.12 -6.36
C VAL A 204 6.23 4.63 -6.52
N ASN A 205 7.39 5.18 -6.15
CA ASN A 205 7.58 6.64 -6.07
C ASN A 205 8.34 7.20 -7.29
N GLY A 206 9.06 6.35 -8.02
CA GLY A 206 9.88 6.76 -9.16
C GLY A 206 11.24 7.38 -8.81
N ASP A 207 11.53 7.61 -7.52
CA ASP A 207 12.79 8.16 -7.02
C ASP A 207 13.33 7.38 -5.80
N SER A 208 14.25 7.97 -5.04
CA SER A 208 14.83 7.36 -3.84
C SER A 208 14.67 8.21 -2.58
N ASP A 209 13.67 9.08 -2.59
CA ASP A 209 13.26 9.86 -1.42
C ASP A 209 12.25 9.06 -0.58
N PRO A 210 12.08 9.38 0.72
CA PRO A 210 11.01 8.83 1.52
C PRO A 210 9.67 9.47 1.14
N HIS A 211 8.68 8.66 0.79
CA HIS A 211 7.32 9.11 0.51
C HIS A 211 6.34 8.54 1.52
N LEU A 212 5.31 9.31 1.84
CA LEU A 212 4.19 8.82 2.61
C LEU A 212 3.49 7.71 1.81
N PHE A 213 3.09 6.64 2.48
CA PHE A 213 2.19 5.68 1.87
C PHE A 213 1.07 5.24 2.81
N VAL A 214 -0.02 4.81 2.18
CA VAL A 214 -1.09 4.06 2.81
C VAL A 214 -1.32 2.76 2.06
N PHE A 215 -1.78 1.74 2.77
CA PHE A 215 -2.07 0.44 2.18
C PHE A 215 -3.21 -0.23 2.95
N TYR A 216 -3.95 -1.13 2.28
CA TYR A 216 -4.91 -1.97 2.98
C TYR A 216 -4.95 -3.39 2.42
N TRP A 217 -5.34 -4.33 3.28
CA TRP A 217 -5.52 -5.72 2.94
C TRP A 217 -6.98 -6.12 3.14
N LYS A 218 -7.50 -6.96 2.25
CA LYS A 218 -8.84 -7.54 2.37
C LYS A 218 -8.76 -9.03 2.11
N ASP A 219 -9.37 -9.82 3.00
CA ASP A 219 -9.40 -11.28 2.92
C ASP A 219 -7.99 -11.90 2.73
N GLY A 220 -6.98 -11.29 3.38
CA GLY A 220 -5.58 -11.71 3.28
C GLY A 220 -4.90 -11.36 1.94
N VAL A 221 -5.57 -10.60 1.07
CA VAL A 221 -5.07 -10.20 -0.24
C VAL A 221 -4.59 -8.75 -0.21
N ALA A 222 -3.37 -8.55 -0.71
CA ALA A 222 -2.78 -7.23 -0.91
C ALA A 222 -3.54 -6.46 -1.99
N THR A 223 -3.68 -5.14 -1.82
CA THR A 223 -4.36 -4.29 -2.81
C THR A 223 -3.34 -3.51 -3.65
N CYS A 224 -3.21 -2.21 -3.44
CA CYS A 224 -2.18 -1.36 -4.04
C CYS A 224 -1.80 -0.24 -3.08
N TYR A 225 -0.63 0.37 -3.33
CA TYR A 225 -0.21 1.54 -2.60
C TYR A 225 -1.09 2.75 -2.95
N ASN A 226 -1.33 3.58 -1.93
CA ASN A 226 -1.81 4.97 -2.00
C ASN A 226 -3.26 5.19 -2.41
N ALA A 227 -3.75 4.58 -3.49
CA ALA A 227 -5.05 4.96 -4.07
C ALA A 227 -6.15 3.91 -3.90
N CYS A 228 -5.82 2.62 -3.75
CA CYS A 228 -6.85 1.59 -3.70
C CYS A 228 -7.71 1.75 -2.44
N GLY A 229 -9.02 1.96 -2.63
CA GLY A 229 -9.98 2.13 -1.52
C GLY A 229 -9.79 3.41 -0.70
N TRP A 230 -8.78 4.23 -1.02
CA TRP A 230 -8.48 5.45 -0.31
C TRP A 230 -9.49 6.55 -0.63
N THR A 231 -9.91 7.28 0.39
CA THR A 231 -10.65 8.52 0.23
C THR A 231 -9.82 9.68 0.77
N GLN A 232 -9.44 10.58 -0.14
CA GLN A 232 -8.66 11.77 0.19
C GLN A 232 -9.50 12.76 0.99
N TYR A 233 -8.91 13.33 2.05
CA TYR A 233 -9.54 14.37 2.88
C TYR A 233 -8.73 15.66 2.92
N SER A 234 -7.43 15.58 3.17
CA SER A 234 -6.57 16.77 3.29
C SER A 234 -6.44 17.48 1.94
N SER A 235 -6.38 18.81 2.00
CA SER A 235 -6.02 19.66 0.85
C SER A 235 -4.53 19.96 0.77
N SER A 236 -3.76 19.52 1.76
CA SER A 236 -2.38 19.97 2.01
C SER A 236 -1.41 18.79 2.00
N MET A 237 -1.90 17.57 1.79
CA MET A 237 -1.08 16.37 1.61
C MET A 237 -1.91 15.22 1.03
N LYS A 238 -1.31 14.37 0.19
CA LYS A 238 -1.85 13.07 -0.23
C LYS A 238 -0.82 11.95 -0.03
N PRO A 239 -1.24 10.67 0.04
CA PRO A 239 -0.31 9.55 -0.07
C PRO A 239 0.50 9.62 -1.37
N GLY A 240 1.79 9.29 -1.29
CA GLY A 240 2.76 9.47 -2.37
C GLY A 240 3.52 10.80 -2.33
N ASP A 241 3.17 11.75 -1.46
CA ASP A 241 3.94 12.99 -1.28
C ASP A 241 5.31 12.72 -0.62
N THR A 242 6.30 13.51 -1.02
CA THR A 242 7.68 13.43 -0.51
C THR A 242 7.74 13.96 0.91
N LEU A 243 8.43 13.24 1.79
CA LEU A 243 8.59 13.57 3.19
C LEU A 243 10.01 14.10 3.49
N PRO A 244 10.17 14.95 4.52
CA PRO A 244 11.50 15.37 4.96
C PRO A 244 12.29 14.22 5.59
N ALA A 245 13.58 14.14 5.31
CA ALA A 245 14.48 13.18 5.96
C ALA A 245 15.10 13.75 7.24
N GLY A 246 15.44 12.87 8.19
CA GLY A 246 16.15 13.25 9.43
C GLY A 246 15.24 13.80 10.53
N VAL A 247 13.92 13.72 10.35
CA VAL A 247 12.92 14.16 11.33
C VAL A 247 12.20 12.96 11.98
N ALA A 248 11.33 13.25 12.94
CA ALA A 248 10.37 12.29 13.46
C ALA A 248 8.96 12.90 13.40
N LYS A 249 8.01 12.13 12.88
CA LYS A 249 6.62 12.57 12.65
C LYS A 249 5.64 11.59 13.27
N ARG A 250 4.54 12.11 13.81
CA ARG A 250 3.46 11.27 14.33
C ARG A 250 2.65 10.70 13.17
N MET A 251 2.37 9.41 13.24
CA MET A 251 1.53 8.70 12.30
C MET A 251 0.48 7.93 13.08
N GLY A 252 -0.78 8.02 12.66
CA GLY A 252 -1.89 7.42 13.40
C GLY A 252 -2.98 6.87 12.49
N ILE A 253 -3.58 5.77 12.93
CA ILE A 253 -4.75 5.15 12.34
C ILE A 253 -5.82 5.10 13.43
N GLN A 254 -7.06 5.49 13.11
CA GLN A 254 -8.19 5.47 14.03
C GLN A 254 -9.51 5.17 13.31
N HIS A 255 -10.22 4.16 13.77
CA HIS A 255 -11.61 3.92 13.40
C HIS A 255 -12.53 4.94 14.07
N SER A 256 -13.38 5.60 13.28
CA SER A 256 -14.47 6.45 13.76
C SER A 256 -15.52 6.62 12.68
N ASP A 257 -16.79 6.56 13.08
CA ASP A 257 -17.94 6.88 12.23
C ASP A 257 -17.94 6.17 10.85
N GLY A 258 -17.61 4.87 10.87
CA GLY A 258 -17.65 4.01 9.68
C GLY A 258 -16.39 4.06 8.81
N ASN A 259 -15.31 4.67 9.29
CA ASN A 259 -14.08 4.87 8.53
C ASN A 259 -12.84 4.62 9.39
N TRP A 260 -11.82 4.02 8.78
CA TRP A 260 -10.44 4.00 9.26
C TRP A 260 -9.73 5.27 8.83
N TRP A 261 -9.78 6.28 9.69
CA TRP A 261 -9.09 7.55 9.49
C TRP A 261 -7.59 7.42 9.68
N VAL A 262 -6.85 8.18 8.89
CA VAL A 262 -5.39 8.19 8.86
C VAL A 262 -4.92 9.62 9.10
N ALA A 263 -4.03 9.79 10.07
CA ALA A 263 -3.46 11.05 10.50
C ALA A 263 -1.95 11.09 10.29
N TYR A 264 -1.46 12.23 9.82
CA TYR A 264 -0.04 12.54 9.72
C TYR A 264 0.24 13.87 10.44
N ASP A 265 1.12 13.80 11.42
CA ASP A 265 1.67 14.84 12.28
C ASP A 265 0.71 15.83 12.96
N SER A 266 0.04 16.68 12.18
CA SER A 266 -0.92 17.67 12.67
C SER A 266 -2.27 17.60 11.98
N GLU A 267 -2.48 16.70 11.02
CA GLU A 267 -3.69 16.71 10.18
C GLU A 267 -4.24 15.29 9.95
N TRP A 268 -5.56 15.21 9.76
CA TRP A 268 -6.19 14.03 9.15
C TRP A 268 -5.98 14.11 7.64
N ILE A 269 -5.42 13.07 7.04
CA ILE A 269 -5.07 13.10 5.60
C ILE A 269 -6.12 12.42 4.72
N GLY A 270 -6.83 11.42 5.26
CA GLY A 270 -7.87 10.69 4.55
C GLY A 270 -8.27 9.44 5.31
N TYR A 271 -8.97 8.53 4.63
CA TYR A 271 -9.51 7.34 5.27
C TYR A 271 -9.78 6.18 4.31
N PHE A 272 -9.95 5.00 4.90
CA PHE A 272 -10.52 3.82 4.25
C PHE A 272 -11.93 3.53 4.83
N PRO A 273 -13.00 3.50 4.02
CA PRO A 273 -14.33 3.25 4.54
C PRO A 273 -14.55 1.77 4.90
N ASP A 274 -15.36 1.51 5.92
CA ASP A 274 -15.72 0.15 6.37
C ASP A 274 -16.35 -0.72 5.26
N SER A 275 -16.95 -0.08 4.27
CA SER A 275 -17.56 -0.73 3.11
C SER A 275 -16.56 -1.56 2.30
N LEU A 276 -15.25 -1.25 2.35
CA LEU A 276 -14.21 -2.07 1.75
C LEU A 276 -14.22 -3.50 2.29
N TRP A 277 -14.51 -3.65 3.59
CA TRP A 277 -14.58 -4.93 4.29
C TRP A 277 -16.01 -5.40 4.54
N GLU A 278 -17.01 -4.79 3.91
CA GLU A 278 -18.43 -5.12 4.14
C GLU A 278 -18.82 -5.03 5.63
N GLY A 279 -18.18 -4.11 6.38
CA GLY A 279 -18.39 -3.96 7.82
C GLY A 279 -17.77 -5.06 8.69
N ARG A 280 -16.90 -5.93 8.14
CA ARG A 280 -16.20 -6.99 8.89
C ARG A 280 -14.96 -6.50 9.64
N PHE A 281 -14.49 -5.28 9.35
CA PHE A 281 -13.32 -4.69 9.99
C PHE A 281 -13.65 -3.29 10.49
N THR A 282 -14.17 -3.23 11.72
CA THR A 282 -14.61 -1.98 12.38
C THR A 282 -13.92 -1.77 13.73
N ARG A 283 -12.98 -2.65 14.07
CA ARG A 283 -12.16 -2.57 15.27
C ARG A 283 -10.84 -3.30 15.02
N GLY A 284 -9.76 -2.79 15.61
CA GLY A 284 -8.46 -3.41 15.57
C GLY A 284 -8.36 -4.45 16.66
N GLU A 285 -7.77 -5.60 16.35
CA GLU A 285 -7.55 -6.70 17.31
C GLU A 285 -6.05 -6.96 17.48
N TYR A 286 -5.24 -6.43 16.57
CA TYR A 286 -3.80 -6.56 16.54
C TYR A 286 -3.17 -5.32 15.93
N THR A 287 -2.01 -4.92 16.45
CA THR A 287 -1.30 -3.71 16.04
C THR A 287 0.18 -3.96 15.88
N GLN A 288 0.79 -3.28 14.92
CA GLN A 288 2.22 -3.40 14.62
C GLN A 288 2.86 -2.04 14.40
N TRP A 289 4.15 -1.96 14.70
CA TRP A 289 5.01 -0.81 14.42
C TRP A 289 6.37 -1.34 14.00
N PHE A 290 6.82 -1.08 12.79
CA PHE A 290 7.94 -1.86 12.25
C PHE A 290 8.66 -1.22 11.07
N GLY A 291 9.87 -1.71 10.82
CA GLY A 291 10.55 -1.56 9.54
C GLY A 291 10.45 -2.85 8.72
N GLU A 292 10.31 -2.71 7.40
CA GLU A 292 10.35 -3.81 6.43
C GLU A 292 11.40 -3.48 5.35
N VAL A 293 12.14 -4.51 4.93
CA VAL A 293 12.94 -4.50 3.70
C VAL A 293 12.42 -5.60 2.80
N ALA A 294 12.03 -5.26 1.57
CA ALA A 294 11.74 -6.23 0.53
C ALA A 294 12.92 -6.32 -0.42
N ALA A 295 13.55 -7.49 -0.46
CA ALA A 295 14.80 -7.71 -1.18
C ALA A 295 14.76 -8.93 -2.08
N ASN A 296 15.67 -8.98 -3.06
CA ASN A 296 15.80 -10.13 -3.97
C ASN A 296 16.58 -11.31 -3.36
N ASN A 297 17.11 -11.16 -2.15
CA ASN A 297 17.89 -12.16 -1.44
C ASN A 297 17.66 -12.08 0.10
N GLN A 298 18.11 -13.09 0.84
CA GLN A 298 17.90 -13.22 2.30
C GLN A 298 18.85 -12.38 3.16
N ASN A 299 19.90 -11.84 2.56
CA ASN A 299 20.98 -11.12 3.22
C ASN A 299 21.28 -9.79 2.53
N PRO A 300 20.28 -8.91 2.33
CA PRO A 300 20.48 -7.70 1.55
C PRO A 300 21.35 -6.68 2.29
N CYS A 301 21.85 -5.74 1.51
CA CYS A 301 22.55 -4.54 1.98
C CYS A 301 21.69 -3.28 1.91
N THR A 302 20.40 -3.44 1.58
CA THR A 302 19.40 -2.38 1.70
C THR A 302 19.30 -1.96 3.15
N GLN A 303 19.36 -0.66 3.40
CA GLN A 303 19.27 -0.11 4.74
C GLN A 303 17.81 -0.13 5.23
N MET A 304 17.60 -0.44 6.52
CA MET A 304 16.32 -0.28 7.21
C MET A 304 16.40 0.91 8.17
N GLY A 305 15.32 1.68 8.28
CA GLY A 305 15.28 2.88 9.10
C GLY A 305 16.24 3.92 8.52
N ASN A 306 17.31 4.25 9.26
CA ASN A 306 18.37 5.15 8.78
C ASN A 306 19.70 4.43 8.51
N GLY A 307 19.67 3.11 8.32
CA GLY A 307 20.85 2.30 8.02
C GLY A 307 21.72 1.97 9.24
N LEU A 308 21.40 2.51 10.42
CA LEU A 308 22.16 2.25 11.65
C LEU A 308 21.55 1.10 12.44
N GLY A 309 22.42 0.25 13.00
CA GLY A 309 22.01 -0.77 13.96
C GLY A 309 21.43 -0.16 15.25
N PRO A 310 20.51 -0.86 15.95
CA PRO A 310 19.72 -0.31 17.05
C PRO A 310 20.54 0.05 18.30
N THR A 311 21.79 -0.40 18.39
CA THR A 311 22.72 -0.04 19.47
C THR A 311 23.25 1.39 19.33
N SER A 312 23.24 1.94 18.10
CA SER A 312 23.63 3.32 17.85
C SER A 312 22.73 4.31 18.59
N GLY A 313 23.33 5.38 19.11
CA GLY A 313 22.64 6.48 19.77
C GLY A 313 21.62 7.18 18.86
N THR A 314 21.87 7.17 17.56
CA THR A 314 21.12 7.92 16.54
C THR A 314 20.35 7.02 15.58
N ALA A 315 20.26 5.71 15.84
CA ALA A 315 19.44 4.82 15.03
C ALA A 315 17.96 5.26 15.02
N ALA A 316 17.28 4.94 13.91
CA ALA A 316 15.85 5.16 13.72
C ALA A 316 15.03 4.56 14.86
N ARG A 317 13.89 5.19 15.14
CA ARG A 317 13.04 4.88 16.30
C ARG A 317 11.58 4.84 15.92
N VAL A 318 10.88 3.92 16.57
CA VAL A 318 9.44 4.00 16.80
C VAL A 318 9.26 4.44 18.24
N GLY A 319 8.68 5.61 18.46
CA GLY A 319 8.45 6.20 19.77
C GLY A 319 6.99 6.43 20.09
N SER A 320 6.69 6.63 21.38
CA SER A 320 5.35 6.93 21.87
C SER A 320 4.27 5.96 21.36
N ILE A 321 4.62 4.67 21.25
CA ILE A 321 3.70 3.62 20.79
C ILE A 321 2.42 3.68 21.63
N SER A 322 1.26 3.68 20.98
CA SER A 322 -0.04 3.96 21.60
C SER A 322 -1.17 3.20 20.90
N MET A 323 -2.14 2.69 21.66
CA MET A 323 -3.38 2.10 21.14
C MET A 323 -4.56 2.99 21.53
N THR A 324 -5.34 3.44 20.55
CA THR A 324 -6.46 4.37 20.75
C THR A 324 -7.66 3.63 21.33
N ASN A 325 -8.12 4.00 22.52
CA ASN A 325 -9.20 3.27 23.24
C ASN A 325 -8.91 1.76 23.33
N GLY A 326 -7.63 1.40 23.47
CA GLY A 326 -7.13 0.05 23.59
C GLY A 326 -6.40 -0.18 24.92
N PRO A 327 -5.78 -1.35 25.10
CA PRO A 327 -4.98 -1.65 26.28
C PRO A 327 -3.73 -0.78 26.36
N GLU A 328 -3.10 -0.71 27.55
CA GLU A 328 -1.79 -0.07 27.69
C GLU A 328 -0.77 -0.76 26.76
N PRO A 329 0.01 0.00 25.98
CA PRO A 329 1.00 -0.57 25.09
C PRO A 329 2.10 -1.32 25.84
N LYS A 330 2.28 -2.58 25.45
CA LYS A 330 3.30 -3.53 25.87
C LYS A 330 3.71 -4.40 24.67
N PRO A 331 4.35 -3.81 23.63
CA PRO A 331 4.67 -4.55 22.41
C PRO A 331 5.62 -5.71 22.70
N ALA A 332 5.46 -6.82 22.00
CA ALA A 332 6.50 -7.83 21.84
C ALA A 332 7.37 -7.43 20.65
N LEU A 333 8.70 -7.44 20.80
CA LEU A 333 9.61 -7.18 19.68
C LEU A 333 10.09 -8.49 19.05
N THR A 334 10.12 -8.54 17.73
CA THR A 334 10.65 -9.66 16.96
C THR A 334 11.29 -9.20 15.65
N ASN A 335 12.13 -10.04 15.08
CA ASN A 335 12.80 -9.81 13.80
C ASN A 335 12.92 -11.13 13.04
N THR A 336 12.98 -11.07 11.71
CA THR A 336 13.11 -12.27 10.87
C THR A 336 14.55 -12.65 10.51
N THR A 337 15.51 -11.78 10.81
CA THR A 337 16.93 -11.98 10.56
C THR A 337 17.77 -11.18 11.56
N TYR A 338 19.01 -11.61 11.82
CA TYR A 338 19.93 -10.84 12.66
C TYR A 338 20.27 -9.47 12.06
N ARG A 339 20.22 -9.33 10.73
CA ARG A 339 20.65 -8.13 10.01
C ARG A 339 19.85 -6.90 10.37
N TYR A 340 18.58 -7.08 10.69
CA TYR A 340 17.70 -6.00 11.11
C TYR A 340 17.22 -6.32 12.52
N ASN A 341 17.52 -5.43 13.44
CA ASN A 341 17.32 -5.70 14.86
C ASN A 341 16.73 -4.47 15.54
N PHE A 342 16.38 -4.63 16.82
CA PHE A 342 15.78 -3.61 17.65
C PHE A 342 16.47 -3.50 19.01
N LYS A 343 16.19 -2.40 19.72
CA LYS A 343 16.62 -2.19 21.10
C LYS A 343 15.61 -1.32 21.84
N TRP A 344 15.09 -1.84 22.95
CA TRP A 344 14.22 -1.06 23.83
C TRP A 344 14.93 0.17 24.41
N LEU A 345 14.20 1.29 24.42
CA LEU A 345 14.56 2.51 25.15
C LEU A 345 13.61 2.75 26.34
N SER A 346 12.36 2.35 26.20
CA SER A 346 11.30 2.35 27.23
C SER A 346 10.18 1.39 26.79
N ASP A 347 9.17 1.18 27.63
CA ASP A 347 8.02 0.31 27.31
C ASP A 347 7.25 0.71 26.04
N ARG A 348 7.44 1.95 25.57
CA ARG A 348 6.71 2.53 24.42
C ARG A 348 7.64 3.05 23.34
N THR A 349 8.92 2.70 23.37
CA THR A 349 9.90 3.21 22.41
C THR A 349 11.03 2.22 22.20
N PHE A 350 11.29 1.89 20.94
CA PHE A 350 12.46 1.10 20.54
C PHE A 350 13.21 1.75 19.38
N ARG A 351 14.52 1.50 19.33
CA ARG A 351 15.33 1.71 18.13
C ARG A 351 15.27 0.50 17.25
N PHE A 352 15.37 0.69 15.95
CA PHE A 352 15.47 -0.38 14.96
C PHE A 352 16.34 0.04 13.79
N GLY A 353 16.81 -0.91 12.99
CA GLY A 353 17.54 -0.64 11.77
C GLY A 353 18.57 -1.72 11.44
N GLY A 354 19.40 -1.42 10.46
CA GLY A 354 20.39 -2.30 9.87
C GLY A 354 20.61 -1.99 8.38
N PRO A 355 21.38 -2.78 7.64
CA PRO A 355 21.94 -4.06 8.06
C PRO A 355 23.02 -3.89 9.15
N VAL A 356 23.11 -4.87 10.06
CA VAL A 356 24.25 -5.02 10.98
C VAL A 356 25.11 -6.19 10.56
N ASP A 357 26.40 -6.15 10.93
CA ASP A 357 27.35 -7.22 10.68
C ASP A 357 26.88 -8.54 11.30
N ASP A 358 27.35 -9.64 10.69
CA ASP A 358 27.09 -10.97 11.20
C ASP A 358 27.76 -11.13 12.57
N PRO A 359 26.98 -11.39 13.65
CA PRO A 359 27.53 -11.50 14.99
C PRO A 359 28.44 -12.71 15.19
N GLU A 360 28.40 -13.71 14.28
CA GLU A 360 29.25 -14.90 14.35
C GLU A 360 30.58 -14.71 13.62
N THR A 361 30.58 -13.95 12.51
CA THR A 361 31.76 -13.81 11.66
C THR A 361 32.43 -12.44 11.71
N ASP A 362 31.78 -11.42 12.30
CA ASP A 362 32.25 -10.02 12.37
C ASP A 362 32.68 -9.48 10.99
N SER A 363 32.03 -9.98 9.94
CA SER A 363 32.34 -9.64 8.56
C SER A 363 31.25 -8.75 8.00
N ASP A 364 31.64 -7.55 7.54
CA ASP A 364 30.78 -6.71 6.72
C ASP A 364 30.51 -7.43 5.40
N ASN A 365 29.24 -7.71 5.17
CA ASN A 365 28.76 -8.36 3.95
C ASN A 365 28.12 -7.34 3.00
N CYS A 366 28.33 -6.05 3.29
CA CYS A 366 27.93 -4.86 2.58
C CYS A 366 29.14 -3.93 2.36
#